data_AF-A0A7H4PPF7-F1
#
_entry.id   AF-A0A7H4PPF7-F1
#
_cell.length_a   1.000
_cell.length_b   1.000
_cell.length_c   1.000
_cell.angle_alpha   90.00
_cell.angle_beta   90.00
_cell.angle_gamma   90.00
#
_symmetry.space_group_name_H-M   'P 1'
#
loop_
_entity.id
_entity.type
_entity.pdbx_description
1 polymer ?
#
loop_
_entity_poly.entity_id
_entity_poly.type
_entity_poly.pdbx_seq_one_letter_code
_entity_poly.pdbx_strand_id
1 'polypeptide(L)'
;MTFPATVSTIRRCRNTKKHIFISNLKYQTLLDSIQGRSPNVALLPLISIPELETWVETWAFSETIHSRSYTHIIRNIVNDPAMVF
;
A
#
# COMPACT_ATOMS: atom_id res chain seq x y z
N MET A 1 -9.19 11.73 9.37
CA MET A 1 -8.79 11.51 7.97
C MET A 1 -9.13 12.75 7.15
N THR A 2 -8.13 13.57 6.83
CA THR A 2 -8.26 14.81 6.05
C THR A 2 -7.56 14.62 4.70
N PHE A 3 -8.30 14.17 3.68
CA PHE A 3 -7.79 13.93 2.32
C PHE A 3 -7.90 15.10 1.30
N PRO A 4 -8.83 16.08 1.40
CA PRO A 4 -9.02 17.07 0.33
C PRO A 4 -7.83 18.00 0.10
N ALA A 5 -7.12 18.38 1.17
CA ALA A 5 -6.00 19.31 1.11
C ALA A 5 -4.74 18.69 0.46
N THR A 6 -4.56 17.37 0.59
CA THR A 6 -3.37 16.67 0.09
C THR A 6 -3.43 16.49 -1.44
N VAL A 7 -4.61 16.20 -1.99
CA VAL A 7 -4.81 15.99 -3.44
C VAL A 7 -4.56 17.28 -4.22
N SER A 8 -5.11 18.40 -3.76
CA SER A 8 -4.93 19.71 -4.40
C SER A 8 -3.47 20.17 -4.36
N THR A 9 -2.76 19.88 -3.26
CA THR A 9 -1.34 20.16 -3.09
C THR A 9 -0.47 19.37 -4.06
N ILE A 10 -0.71 18.07 -4.21
CA ILE A 10 0.06 17.21 -5.12
C ILE A 10 -0.17 17.61 -6.58
N ARG A 11 -1.41 17.92 -6.96
CA ARG A 11 -1.72 18.42 -8.33
C ARG A 11 -1.00 19.72 -8.67
N ARG A 12 -0.76 20.60 -7.69
CA ARG A 12 -0.01 21.86 -7.85
C ARG A 12 1.52 21.72 -7.79
N CYS A 13 2.07 20.56 -7.41
CA CYS A 13 3.52 20.38 -7.32
C CYS A 13 4.23 20.40 -8.69
N ARG A 14 5.50 20.85 -8.71
CA ARG A 14 6.40 20.72 -9.86
C ARG A 14 6.57 19.25 -10.27
N ASN A 15 6.82 19.00 -11.55
CA ASN A 15 6.95 17.66 -12.13
C ASN A 15 7.98 16.78 -11.39
N THR A 16 9.11 17.33 -10.97
CA THR A 16 10.12 16.59 -10.19
C THR A 16 9.58 16.10 -8.84
N LYS A 17 8.87 16.95 -8.09
CA LYS A 17 8.28 16.56 -6.79
C LYS A 17 7.15 15.54 -6.96
N LYS A 18 6.36 15.68 -8.03
CA LYS A 18 5.34 14.70 -8.41
C LYS A 18 5.97 13.34 -8.74
N HIS A 19 7.05 13.32 -9.53
CA HIS A 19 7.76 12.09 -9.86
C HIS A 19 8.27 11.38 -8.60
N ILE A 20 8.95 12.09 -7.70
CA ILE A 20 9.45 11.51 -6.43
C ILE A 20 8.29 10.92 -5.61
N PHE A 21 7.18 11.65 -5.47
CA PHE A 21 6.02 11.18 -4.73
C PHE A 21 5.39 9.93 -5.35
N ILE A 22 5.16 9.94 -6.66
CA ILE A 22 4.54 8.79 -7.36
C ILE A 22 5.46 7.58 -7.35
N SER A 23 6.77 7.74 -7.53
CA SER A 23 7.72 6.64 -7.47
C SER A 23 7.79 6.00 -6.07
N ASN A 24 7.77 6.79 -5.01
CA ASN A 24 7.68 6.27 -3.65
C ASN A 24 6.37 5.51 -3.41
N LEU A 25 5.25 6.04 -3.92
CA LEU A 25 3.94 5.40 -3.78
C LEU A 25 3.86 4.08 -4.54
N LYS A 26 4.44 4.02 -5.74
CA LYS A 26 4.56 2.77 -6.52
C LYS A 26 5.38 1.73 -5.77
N TYR A 27 6.52 2.13 -5.19
CA TYR A 27 7.37 1.21 -4.43
C TYR A 27 6.68 0.68 -3.18
N GLN A 28 5.96 1.52 -2.44
CA GLN A 28 5.15 1.07 -1.29
C GLN A 28 4.04 0.10 -1.72
N THR A 29 3.33 0.41 -2.81
CA THR A 29 2.30 -0.48 -3.36
C THR A 29 2.88 -1.85 -3.74
N LEU A 30 4.08 -1.87 -4.33
CA LEU A 30 4.77 -3.11 -4.67
C LEU A 30 5.09 -3.94 -3.43
N LEU A 31 5.68 -3.33 -2.40
CA LEU A 31 6.06 -4.04 -1.17
C LEU A 31 4.84 -4.63 -0.47
N ASP A 32 3.79 -3.84 -0.28
CA ASP A 32 2.62 -4.29 0.49
C ASP A 32 1.77 -5.32 -0.29
N SER A 33 1.88 -5.35 -1.63
CA SER A 33 1.28 -6.42 -2.45
C SER A 33 1.91 -7.80 -2.21
N ILE A 34 3.18 -7.82 -1.80
CA ILE A 34 3.94 -9.01 -1.41
C ILE A 34 3.65 -9.31 0.07
N GLN A 35 3.68 -8.31 0.95
CA GLN A 35 3.43 -8.49 2.39
C GLN A 35 1.99 -8.91 2.71
N GLY A 36 0.99 -8.56 1.90
CA GLY A 36 -0.38 -9.03 2.08
C GLY A 36 -0.59 -10.53 1.83
N ARG A 37 0.42 -11.26 1.32
CA ARG A 37 0.30 -12.69 0.95
C ARG A 37 1.47 -13.55 1.42
N SER A 38 2.69 -13.02 1.31
CA SER A 38 3.92 -13.78 1.52
C SER A 38 4.14 -14.23 2.97
N PRO A 39 3.81 -13.44 4.01
CA PRO A 39 3.87 -13.91 5.39
C PRO A 39 3.03 -15.18 5.61
N ASN A 40 1.82 -15.21 5.06
CA ASN A 40 0.95 -16.38 5.18
C ASN A 40 1.55 -17.60 4.48
N VAL A 41 2.05 -17.44 3.25
CA VAL A 41 2.61 -18.55 2.46
C VAL A 41 3.92 -19.07 3.05
N ALA A 42 4.79 -18.18 3.53
CA ALA A 42 6.13 -18.53 3.98
C ALA A 42 6.19 -18.97 5.45
N LEU A 43 5.38 -18.38 6.33
CA LEU A 43 5.51 -18.56 7.78
C LEU A 43 4.47 -19.52 8.37
N LEU A 44 3.21 -19.51 7.92
CA LEU A 44 2.18 -20.38 8.51
C LEU A 44 2.56 -21.87 8.53
N PRO A 45 3.19 -22.45 7.48
CA PRO A 45 3.60 -23.85 7.52
C PRO A 45 4.70 -24.17 8.55
N LEU A 46 5.37 -23.17 9.10
CA LEU A 46 6.51 -23.31 10.01
C LEU A 46 6.15 -22.98 11.46
N ILE A 47 4.98 -22.38 11.71
CA ILE A 47 4.57 -21.94 13.04
C ILE A 47 3.91 -23.09 13.79
N SER A 48 4.28 -23.26 15.07
CA SER A 48 3.77 -24.33 15.93
C SER A 48 3.09 -23.84 17.21
N ILE A 49 2.80 -22.53 17.32
CA ILE A 49 2.11 -21.93 18.46
C ILE A 49 0.97 -21.02 17.98
N PRO A 50 -0.20 -21.05 18.65
CA PRO A 50 -1.41 -20.40 18.16
C PRO A 50 -1.33 -18.86 18.18
N GLU A 51 -0.62 -18.28 19.15
CA GLU A 51 -0.45 -16.82 19.25
C GLU A 51 0.31 -16.24 18.06
N LEU A 52 1.32 -16.95 17.55
CA LEU A 52 2.13 -16.50 16.43
C LEU A 52 1.41 -16.71 15.09
N GLU A 53 0.64 -17.80 14.97
CA GLU A 53 -0.20 -18.07 13.80
C GLU A 53 -1.22 -16.94 13.61
N THR A 54 -1.96 -16.63 14.69
CA THR A 54 -2.94 -15.54 14.70
C THR A 54 -2.29 -14.18 14.40
N TRP A 55 -1.08 -13.94 14.93
CA TRP A 55 -0.35 -12.71 14.69
C TRP A 55 0.06 -12.56 13.22
N VAL A 56 0.56 -13.63 12.57
CA VAL A 56 0.92 -13.60 11.15
C VAL A 56 -0.29 -13.32 10.26
N GLU A 57 -1.42 -13.95 10.54
CA GLU A 57 -2.65 -13.68 9.78
C GLU A 57 -3.14 -12.24 9.98
N THR A 58 -3.09 -11.73 11.21
CA THR A 58 -3.47 -10.35 11.53
C THR A 58 -2.55 -9.35 10.84
N TRP A 59 -1.24 -9.64 10.80
CA TRP A 59 -0.27 -8.84 10.07
C TRP A 59 -0.57 -8.83 8.58
N ALA A 60 -0.67 -9.98 7.92
CA ALA A 60 -0.98 -10.05 6.48
C ALA A 60 -2.33 -9.36 6.15
N PHE A 61 -3.33 -9.50 7.03
CA PHE A 61 -4.59 -8.78 6.91
C PHE A 61 -4.38 -7.26 6.96
N SER A 62 -3.61 -6.74 7.91
CA SER A 62 -3.32 -5.31 8.00
C SER A 62 -2.66 -4.78 6.72
N GLU A 63 -1.72 -5.51 6.14
CA GLU A 63 -1.03 -5.16 4.90
C GLU A 63 -1.99 -5.08 3.68
N THR A 64 -3.08 -5.85 3.70
CA THR A 64 -4.14 -5.69 2.68
C THR A 64 -4.88 -4.36 2.82
N ILE A 65 -5.03 -3.83 4.04
CA ILE A 65 -5.62 -2.50 4.29
C ILE A 65 -4.66 -1.39 3.82
N HIS A 66 -3.35 -1.58 4.00
CA HIS A 66 -2.33 -0.69 3.43
C HIS A 66 -2.46 -0.63 1.89
N SER A 67 -2.52 -1.78 1.23
CA SER A 67 -2.71 -1.87 -0.23
C SER A 67 -4.00 -1.19 -0.73
N ARG A 68 -5.11 -1.34 0.01
CA ARG A 68 -6.39 -0.66 -0.29
C ARG A 68 -6.30 0.85 -0.12
N SER A 69 -5.52 1.30 0.87
CA SER A 69 -5.28 2.73 1.11
C SER A 69 -4.51 3.37 -0.05
N TYR A 70 -3.54 2.68 -0.64
CA TYR A 70 -2.84 3.16 -1.85
C TYR A 70 -3.78 3.26 -3.05
N THR A 71 -4.65 2.28 -3.25
CA THR A 71 -5.69 2.35 -4.29
C THR A 71 -6.59 3.58 -4.10
N HIS A 72 -6.99 3.86 -2.86
CA HIS A 72 -7.78 5.04 -2.54
C HIS A 72 -7.00 6.34 -2.83
N ILE A 73 -5.73 6.43 -2.45
CA ILE A 73 -4.86 7.59 -2.71
C ILE A 73 -4.68 7.82 -4.22
N ILE A 74 -4.30 6.78 -4.97
CA ILE A 74 -4.00 6.85 -6.40
C ILE A 74 -5.22 7.34 -7.18
N ARG A 75 -6.40 6.74 -6.93
CA ARG A 75 -7.67 7.14 -7.59
C ARG A 75 -8.05 8.60 -7.39
N ASN A 76 -7.59 9.23 -6.31
CA ASN A 76 -7.88 10.64 -6.04
C ASN A 76 -6.85 11.59 -6.68
N ILE A 77 -5.62 11.12 -6.95
CA ILE A 77 -4.52 11.98 -7.43
C ILE A 77 -4.38 11.95 -8.95
N VAL A 78 -4.55 10.79 -9.58
CA VAL A 78 -4.42 10.60 -11.05
C VAL A 78 -5.79 10.41 -11.71
N ASN A 79 -5.92 10.89 -12.95
CA ASN A 79 -7.16 10.73 -13.73
C ASN A 79 -7.34 9.30 -14.22
N ASP A 80 -6.24 8.62 -14.55
CA ASP A 80 -6.21 7.21 -14.95
C ASP A 80 -5.29 6.41 -14.01
N PRO A 81 -5.87 5.65 -13.06
CA PRO A 81 -5.11 4.79 -12.14
C PRO A 81 -4.37 3.64 -12.84
N ALA A 82 -4.82 3.19 -14.01
CA ALA A 82 -4.24 2.04 -14.71
C ALA A 82 -2.83 2.31 -15.25
N MET A 83 -2.43 3.57 -15.40
CA MET A 83 -1.05 3.95 -15.76
C MET A 83 -0.05 3.79 -14.59
N VAL A 84 -0.55 3.55 -13.38
CA VAL A 84 0.25 3.45 -12.16
C VAL A 84 0.43 2.00 -11.71
N PHE A 85 -0.60 1.17 -11.87
CA PHE A 85 -0.61 -0.26 -11.57
C PHE A 85 -0.17 -1.10 -12.76
#